data_AF-A0A1M3IFU4-F1
#
_entry.id   AF-A0A1M3IFU4-F1
#
_cell.length_a   1.000
_cell.length_b   1.000
_cell.length_c   1.000
_cell.angle_alpha   90.00
_cell.angle_beta   90.00
_cell.angle_gamma   90.00
#
_symmetry.space_group_name_H-M   'P 1'
#
loop_
_entity.id
_entity.type
_entity.pdbx_description
1 polymer ?
#
loop_
_entity_poly.entity_id
_entity_poly.type
_entity_poly.pdbx_seq_one_letter_code
_entity_poly.pdbx_strand_id
1 'polypeptide(L)'
;MVGGEKFTFDQTGHLHYTNFIRPLVKGMYSPITTNPHSYRDISDDIASSFRDGLTRISLNQLSRLTHRIHHEPDFSVAILVLLEASSIRSLLIIPSSFAVIIEQLSKHLSRPEVGLEKPIQDSSLAQIIIKELHMIIDRYRSLSDSTVLKLKRRLNSLNHPVNKQKLTNNEKLTKPFEQLGIALTLHDIAIIEHRNDLLHGNILLTNDTENKRVDQNLYMTYVSAKLFTLISKLILKSVGYDGYVYNQAKYLEKHLNIETGEEYFERI
;
A
#
# COMPACT_ATOMS: atom_id res chain seq x y z
N MET A 1 -12.32 28.22 23.46
CA MET A 1 -11.96 26.96 24.15
C MET A 1 -11.29 26.05 23.13
N VAL A 2 -10.15 25.48 23.50
CA VAL A 2 -9.51 24.39 22.75
C VAL A 2 -10.55 23.28 22.63
N GLY A 3 -11.04 23.00 21.41
CA GLY A 3 -12.02 21.92 21.17
C GLY A 3 -13.48 22.36 21.03
N GLY A 4 -13.78 23.67 20.97
CA GLY A 4 -15.14 24.12 20.71
C GLY A 4 -15.59 23.75 19.30
N GLU A 5 -16.61 22.89 19.20
CA GLU A 5 -17.29 22.57 17.94
C GLU A 5 -18.26 23.69 17.58
N LYS A 6 -18.17 24.21 16.35
CA LYS A 6 -19.12 25.17 15.81
C LYS A 6 -19.70 24.63 14.51
N PHE A 7 -21.02 24.52 14.47
CA PHE A 7 -21.78 24.23 13.27
C PHE A 7 -22.36 25.53 12.74
N THR A 8 -22.02 25.92 11.52
CA THR A 8 -22.59 27.10 10.87
C THR A 8 -23.14 26.75 9.50
N PHE A 9 -24.34 27.23 9.21
CA PHE A 9 -24.90 27.20 7.86
C PHE A 9 -24.54 28.49 7.15
N ASP A 10 -24.01 28.41 5.93
CA ASP A 10 -23.87 29.61 5.10
C ASP A 10 -25.20 29.99 4.44
N GLN A 11 -25.23 31.18 3.83
CA GLN A 11 -26.42 31.71 3.15
C GLN A 11 -26.83 30.90 1.91
N THR A 12 -25.99 29.94 1.49
CA THR A 12 -26.26 29.01 0.39
C THR A 12 -26.62 27.61 0.87
N GLY A 13 -26.77 27.41 2.19
CA GLY A 13 -27.17 26.14 2.80
C GLY A 13 -26.05 25.12 3.01
N HIS A 14 -24.78 25.48 2.84
CA HIS A 14 -23.68 24.57 3.17
C HIS A 14 -23.46 24.51 4.69
N LEU A 15 -23.29 23.29 5.20
CA LEU A 15 -22.93 23.03 6.58
C LEU A 15 -21.42 23.09 6.74
N HIS A 16 -20.95 24.02 7.57
CA HIS A 16 -19.55 24.15 7.94
C HIS A 16 -19.38 23.65 9.38
N TYR A 17 -18.57 22.61 9.55
CA TYR A 17 -18.11 22.14 10.86
C TYR A 17 -16.68 22.65 11.08
N THR A 18 -16.48 23.43 12.15
CA THR A 18 -15.15 23.90 12.55
C THR A 18 -14.91 23.58 14.02
N ASN A 19 -13.85 22.82 14.29
CA ASN A 19 -13.22 22.74 15.61
C ASN A 19 -11.95 23.57 15.51
N PHE A 20 -11.80 24.61 16.35
CA PHE A 20 -10.70 25.58 16.27
C PHE A 20 -9.28 24.97 16.31
N ILE A 21 -9.13 23.68 16.67
CA ILE A 21 -7.86 22.96 16.70
C ILE A 21 -7.50 22.36 15.33
N ARG A 22 -8.49 21.83 14.59
CA ARG A 22 -8.23 21.09 13.35
C ARG A 22 -8.42 22.02 12.15
N PRO A 23 -7.36 22.35 11.39
CA PRO A 23 -7.48 23.16 10.19
C PRO A 23 -8.31 22.42 9.13
N LEU A 24 -8.77 23.15 8.12
CA LEU A 24 -9.42 22.56 6.96
C LEU A 24 -8.51 21.49 6.35
N VAL A 25 -9.03 20.26 6.27
CA VAL A 25 -8.26 19.12 5.76
C VAL A 25 -8.50 19.00 4.26
N LYS A 26 -7.46 19.28 3.46
CA LYS A 26 -7.47 19.10 2.00
C LYS A 26 -6.44 18.05 1.62
N GLY A 27 -6.92 16.91 1.13
CA GLY A 27 -6.06 15.83 0.64
C GLY A 27 -5.24 16.24 -0.58
N MET A 28 -4.02 15.71 -0.68
CA MET A 28 -3.13 15.89 -1.84
C MET A 28 -3.39 14.87 -2.95
N TYR A 29 -3.83 13.66 -2.58
CA TYR A 29 -4.02 12.54 -3.50
C TYR A 29 -5.50 12.26 -3.73
N SER A 30 -5.82 11.73 -4.93
CA SER A 30 -7.16 11.26 -5.28
C SER A 30 -7.09 9.80 -5.72
N PRO A 31 -7.73 8.86 -5.00
CA PRO A 31 -7.59 7.44 -5.30
C PRO A 31 -8.36 7.01 -6.55
N ILE A 32 -9.40 7.77 -6.94
CA ILE A 32 -10.25 7.51 -8.10
C ILE A 32 -10.35 8.75 -8.97
N THR A 33 -10.55 8.54 -10.26
CA THR A 33 -10.85 9.58 -11.25
C THR A 33 -11.74 8.98 -12.34
N THR A 34 -12.58 9.79 -12.98
CA THR A 34 -13.29 9.40 -14.21
C THR A 34 -12.77 10.14 -15.43
N ASN A 35 -11.71 10.94 -15.27
CA ASN A 35 -11.12 11.68 -16.36
C ASN A 35 -9.60 11.45 -16.32
N PRO A 36 -9.06 10.48 -17.08
CA PRO A 36 -7.63 10.24 -17.08
C PRO A 36 -6.85 11.42 -17.69
N HIS A 37 -7.45 12.18 -18.61
CA HIS A 37 -6.85 13.39 -19.19
C HIS A 37 -6.71 14.56 -18.20
N SER A 38 -7.26 14.45 -16.98
CA SER A 38 -6.99 15.46 -15.94
C SER A 38 -5.53 15.42 -15.45
N TYR A 39 -4.81 14.34 -15.71
CA TYR A 39 -3.42 14.15 -15.31
C TYR A 39 -2.49 14.43 -16.48
N ARG A 40 -1.75 15.54 -16.41
CA ARG A 40 -0.80 15.96 -17.45
C ARG A 40 0.38 14.99 -17.64
N ASP A 41 0.63 14.15 -16.64
CA ASP A 41 1.72 13.18 -16.64
C ASP A 41 1.36 11.83 -17.30
N ILE A 42 0.10 11.66 -17.71
CA ILE A 42 -0.37 10.49 -18.44
C ILE A 42 -0.46 10.91 -19.92
N SER A 43 0.16 10.13 -20.80
CA SER A 43 0.09 10.38 -22.24
C SER A 43 -1.31 10.14 -22.79
N ASP A 44 -1.67 10.83 -23.87
CA ASP A 44 -3.05 10.81 -24.40
C ASP A 44 -3.50 9.42 -24.88
N ASP A 45 -2.57 8.59 -25.37
CA ASP A 45 -2.82 7.20 -25.76
C ASP A 45 -3.21 6.33 -24.56
N ILE A 46 -2.47 6.43 -23.45
CA ILE A 46 -2.79 5.74 -22.19
C ILE A 46 -4.09 6.30 -21.61
N ALA A 47 -4.25 7.62 -21.58
CA ALA A 47 -5.48 8.22 -21.04
C ALA A 47 -6.73 7.78 -21.84
N SER A 48 -6.62 7.70 -23.16
CA SER A 48 -7.71 7.27 -24.03
C SER A 48 -8.09 5.80 -23.81
N SER A 49 -7.13 4.92 -23.53
CA SER A 49 -7.41 3.49 -23.31
C SER A 49 -8.21 3.21 -22.03
N PHE A 50 -8.11 4.08 -21.02
CA PHE A 50 -8.83 3.93 -19.76
C PHE A 50 -10.12 4.75 -19.67
N ARG A 51 -10.40 5.65 -20.62
CA ARG A 51 -11.51 6.63 -20.55
C ARG A 51 -12.86 6.02 -20.17
N ASP A 52 -13.21 4.89 -20.78
CA ASP A 52 -14.51 4.23 -20.59
C ASP A 52 -14.51 3.19 -19.45
N GLY A 53 -13.33 2.81 -18.94
CA GLY A 53 -13.18 1.81 -17.89
C GLY A 53 -13.18 2.39 -16.47
N LEU A 54 -12.93 3.69 -16.30
CA LEU A 54 -12.82 4.32 -14.99
C LEU A 54 -14.18 4.60 -14.35
N THR A 55 -14.41 4.00 -13.17
CA THR A 55 -15.68 4.04 -12.46
C THR A 55 -15.68 4.99 -11.27
N ARG A 56 -16.87 5.47 -10.87
CA ARG A 56 -17.08 6.18 -9.61
C ARG A 56 -17.51 5.22 -8.52
N ILE A 57 -17.35 5.64 -7.26
CA ILE A 57 -18.05 5.00 -6.15
C ILE A 57 -19.55 5.18 -6.31
N SER A 58 -20.30 4.10 -6.10
CA SER A 58 -21.76 4.13 -6.02
C SER A 58 -22.23 4.72 -4.69
N LEU A 59 -23.50 5.16 -4.64
CA LEU A 59 -24.12 5.63 -3.40
C LEU A 59 -24.09 4.56 -2.29
N ASN A 60 -24.29 3.29 -2.64
CA ASN A 60 -24.21 2.17 -1.70
C ASN A 60 -22.79 2.02 -1.11
N GLN A 61 -21.76 2.09 -1.93
CA GLN A 61 -20.36 2.05 -1.46
C GLN A 61 -20.03 3.25 -0.57
N LEU A 62 -20.49 4.45 -0.95
CA LEU A 62 -20.33 5.65 -0.11
C LEU A 62 -21.05 5.50 1.23
N SER A 63 -22.28 4.99 1.23
CA SER A 63 -23.04 4.74 2.45
C SER A 63 -22.38 3.71 3.36
N ARG A 64 -21.76 2.67 2.79
CA ARG A 64 -20.96 1.70 3.55
C ARG A 64 -19.72 2.36 4.15
N LEU A 65 -19.02 3.19 3.38
CA LEU A 65 -17.84 3.90 3.87
C LEU A 65 -18.19 4.80 5.06
N THR A 66 -19.23 5.62 4.94
CA THR A 66 -19.66 6.51 6.03
C THR A 66 -20.17 5.74 7.24
N HIS A 67 -20.91 4.64 7.02
CA HIS A 67 -21.36 3.76 8.09
C HIS A 67 -20.18 3.20 8.88
N ARG A 68 -19.13 2.71 8.20
CA ARG A 68 -17.94 2.17 8.84
C ARG A 68 -17.14 3.24 9.59
N ILE A 69 -16.94 4.42 8.99
CA ILE A 69 -16.30 5.56 9.67
C ILE A 69 -17.04 5.94 10.96
N HIS A 70 -18.37 5.85 10.97
CA HIS A 70 -19.19 6.18 12.14
C HIS A 70 -19.18 5.10 13.23
N HIS A 71 -19.18 3.82 12.85
CA HIS A 71 -19.38 2.71 13.80
C HIS A 71 -18.10 1.96 14.19
N GLU A 72 -17.01 2.12 13.44
CA GLU A 72 -15.73 1.43 13.67
C GLU A 72 -14.66 2.46 14.08
N PRO A 73 -14.39 2.65 15.39
CA PRO A 73 -13.45 3.67 15.88
C PRO A 73 -12.05 3.56 15.27
N ASP A 74 -11.49 2.34 15.18
CA ASP A 74 -10.16 2.11 14.63
C ASP A 74 -10.09 2.50 13.14
N PHE A 75 -11.14 2.17 12.38
CA PHE A 75 -11.26 2.59 10.98
C PHE A 75 -11.39 4.11 10.88
N SER A 76 -12.21 4.72 11.72
CA SER A 76 -12.41 6.17 11.79
C SER A 76 -11.10 6.92 12.04
N VAL A 77 -10.32 6.45 13.03
CA VAL A 77 -9.00 6.99 13.34
C VAL A 77 -8.05 6.83 12.16
N ALA A 78 -8.01 5.66 11.51
CA ALA A 78 -7.17 5.44 10.34
C ALA A 78 -7.49 6.41 9.18
N ILE A 79 -8.78 6.63 8.88
CA ILE A 79 -9.21 7.60 7.87
C ILE A 79 -8.84 9.04 8.28
N LEU A 80 -9.00 9.39 9.56
CA LEU A 80 -8.69 10.72 10.05
C LEU A 80 -7.19 11.03 9.96
N VAL A 81 -6.34 10.09 10.38
CA VAL A 81 -4.88 10.21 10.27
C VAL A 81 -4.45 10.28 8.80
N LEU A 82 -5.09 9.52 7.90
CA LEU A 82 -4.85 9.60 6.46
C LEU A 82 -5.13 11.01 5.92
N LEU A 83 -6.29 11.56 6.27
CA LEU A 83 -6.70 12.90 5.85
C LEU A 83 -5.75 13.97 6.43
N GLU A 84 -5.44 13.91 7.72
CA GLU A 84 -4.50 14.84 8.37
C GLU A 84 -3.10 14.75 7.76
N ALA A 85 -2.51 13.56 7.66
CA ALA A 85 -1.18 13.36 7.08
C ALA A 85 -1.12 13.89 5.64
N SER A 86 -2.13 13.57 4.82
CA SER A 86 -2.19 14.03 3.42
C SER A 86 -2.32 15.55 3.28
N SER A 87 -2.80 16.25 4.31
CA SER A 87 -2.94 17.71 4.32
C SER A 87 -1.66 18.44 4.73
N ILE A 88 -0.77 17.81 5.50
CA ILE A 88 0.48 18.40 6.00
C ILE A 88 1.51 18.59 4.88
N ARG A 89 1.44 17.80 3.80
CA ARG A 89 2.38 17.84 2.65
C ARG A 89 3.86 17.73 3.04
N SER A 90 4.17 16.99 4.11
CA SER A 90 5.54 16.78 4.59
C SER A 90 6.12 15.48 4.05
N LEU A 91 7.27 15.58 3.36
CA LEU A 91 8.03 14.43 2.85
C LEU A 91 8.61 13.53 3.95
N LEU A 92 8.71 14.03 5.18
CA LEU A 92 9.21 13.28 6.33
C LEU A 92 8.07 12.59 7.07
N ILE A 93 6.96 13.29 7.27
CA ILE A 93 5.87 12.82 8.14
C ILE A 93 4.92 11.88 7.38
N ILE A 94 4.62 12.18 6.11
CA ILE A 94 3.65 11.40 5.32
C ILE A 94 4.03 9.92 5.21
N PRO A 95 5.27 9.55 4.79
CA PRO A 95 5.64 8.15 4.65
C PRO A 95 5.46 7.35 5.96
N SER A 96 5.94 7.90 7.08
CA SER A 96 5.80 7.26 8.40
C SER A 96 4.34 7.21 8.85
N SER A 97 3.54 8.23 8.56
CA SER A 97 2.10 8.23 8.88
C SER A 97 1.34 7.18 8.07
N PHE A 98 1.65 7.05 6.78
CA PHE A 98 1.04 6.05 5.91
C PHE A 98 1.47 4.63 6.30
N ALA A 99 2.71 4.43 6.74
CA ALA A 99 3.15 3.17 7.34
C ALA A 99 2.27 2.76 8.53
N VAL A 100 2.00 3.69 9.46
CA VAL A 100 1.11 3.44 10.61
C VAL A 100 -0.31 3.13 10.15
N ILE A 101 -0.84 3.83 9.15
CA ILE A 101 -2.18 3.60 8.62
C ILE A 101 -2.30 2.21 7.98
N ILE A 102 -1.31 1.77 7.22
CA ILE A 102 -1.28 0.38 6.70
C ILE A 102 -1.33 -0.60 7.86
N GLU A 103 -0.51 -0.42 8.90
CA GLU A 103 -0.52 -1.33 10.05
C GLU A 103 -1.88 -1.37 10.77
N GLN A 104 -2.49 -0.21 10.99
CA GLN A 104 -3.82 -0.07 11.60
C GLN A 104 -4.89 -0.76 10.74
N LEU A 105 -4.96 -0.43 9.46
CA LEU A 105 -5.94 -1.02 8.53
C LEU A 105 -5.72 -2.51 8.38
N SER A 106 -4.48 -3.00 8.33
CA SER A 106 -4.21 -4.42 8.22
C SER A 106 -4.67 -5.19 9.44
N LYS A 107 -4.48 -4.64 10.65
CA LYS A 107 -5.03 -5.25 11.88
C LYS A 107 -6.55 -5.27 11.88
N HIS A 108 -7.17 -4.16 11.47
CA HIS A 108 -8.63 -3.98 11.51
C HIS A 108 -9.38 -4.80 10.44
N LEU A 109 -8.83 -4.87 9.22
CA LEU A 109 -9.47 -5.55 8.08
C LEU A 109 -9.16 -7.05 8.02
N SER A 110 -8.11 -7.51 8.70
CA SER A 110 -7.73 -8.92 8.71
C SER A 110 -8.76 -9.78 9.44
N ARG A 111 -9.14 -10.88 8.82
CA ARG A 111 -9.98 -11.91 9.44
C ARG A 111 -9.10 -13.03 10.01
N PRO A 112 -9.38 -13.54 11.22
CA PRO A 112 -8.67 -14.69 11.77
C PRO A 112 -8.94 -15.91 10.88
N GLU A 113 -7.88 -16.66 10.61
CA GLU A 113 -7.97 -17.93 9.87
C GLU A 113 -7.29 -19.02 10.69
N VAL A 114 -7.80 -20.24 10.56
CA VAL A 114 -7.32 -21.41 11.28
C VAL A 114 -6.86 -22.44 10.26
N GLY A 115 -5.81 -23.18 10.62
CA GLY A 115 -5.31 -24.29 9.82
C GLY A 115 -3.86 -24.11 9.39
N LEU A 116 -3.40 -25.16 8.72
CA LEU A 116 -2.08 -25.23 8.10
C LEU A 116 -2.26 -25.18 6.60
N GLU A 117 -1.52 -24.31 5.94
CA GLU A 117 -1.50 -24.21 4.49
C GLU A 117 -0.10 -24.47 3.97
N LYS A 118 0.01 -25.31 2.95
CA LYS A 118 1.27 -25.50 2.23
C LYS A 118 1.27 -24.55 1.03
N PRO A 119 2.37 -23.81 0.80
CA PRO A 119 2.51 -22.98 -0.41
C PRO A 119 2.29 -23.78 -1.71
N ILE A 120 2.74 -25.04 -1.75
CA ILE A 120 2.57 -25.94 -2.88
C ILE A 120 1.78 -27.17 -2.39
N GLN A 121 0.53 -27.29 -2.83
CA GLN A 121 -0.36 -28.38 -2.42
C GLN A 121 0.10 -29.74 -2.95
N ASP A 122 0.56 -29.80 -4.21
CA ASP A 122 1.11 -31.01 -4.82
C ASP A 122 2.53 -31.28 -4.29
N SER A 123 2.67 -32.35 -3.51
CA SER A 123 3.95 -32.75 -2.94
C SER A 123 4.99 -33.18 -3.98
N SER A 124 4.56 -33.79 -5.08
CA SER A 124 5.45 -34.24 -6.15
C SER A 124 6.00 -33.04 -6.90
N LEU A 125 5.14 -32.08 -7.25
CA LEU A 125 5.55 -30.81 -7.85
C LEU A 125 6.49 -30.02 -6.94
N ALA A 126 6.21 -29.96 -5.64
CA ALA A 126 7.08 -29.30 -4.67
C ALA A 126 8.48 -29.90 -4.63
N GLN A 127 8.60 -31.23 -4.68
CA GLN A 127 9.90 -31.92 -4.72
C GLN A 127 10.67 -31.62 -6.00
N ILE A 128 9.98 -31.59 -7.15
CA ILE A 128 10.58 -31.24 -8.44
C ILE A 128 11.16 -29.83 -8.38
N ILE A 129 10.37 -28.85 -7.93
CA ILE A 129 10.80 -27.45 -7.82
C ILE A 129 12.00 -27.30 -6.87
N ILE A 130 11.95 -27.92 -5.68
CA ILE A 130 13.07 -27.85 -4.72
C ILE A 130 14.35 -28.45 -5.32
N LYS A 131 14.23 -29.56 -6.05
CA LYS A 131 15.36 -30.19 -6.73
C LYS A 131 15.95 -29.29 -7.82
N GLU A 132 15.12 -28.63 -8.61
CA GLU A 132 15.57 -27.67 -9.62
C GLU A 132 16.30 -26.46 -9.00
N LEU A 133 15.80 -25.93 -7.89
CA LEU A 133 16.45 -24.85 -7.15
C LEU A 133 17.80 -25.30 -6.57
N HIS A 134 17.93 -26.54 -6.09
CA HIS A 134 19.23 -27.09 -5.67
C HIS A 134 20.22 -27.14 -6.82
N MET A 135 19.80 -27.59 -8.02
CA MET A 135 20.65 -27.62 -9.20
C MET A 135 21.09 -26.22 -9.64
N ILE A 136 20.26 -25.20 -9.45
CA ILE A 136 20.65 -23.80 -9.69
C ILE A 136 21.78 -23.40 -8.75
N ILE A 137 21.67 -23.67 -7.45
CA ILE A 137 22.73 -23.35 -6.48
C ILE A 137 24.05 -24.06 -6.83
N ASP A 138 23.97 -25.35 -7.19
CA ASP A 138 25.15 -26.17 -7.51
C ASP A 138 25.92 -25.67 -8.74
N ARG A 139 25.28 -24.89 -9.62
CA ARG A 139 25.94 -24.27 -10.78
C ARG A 139 26.87 -23.12 -10.40
N TYR A 140 26.68 -22.49 -9.24
CA TYR A 140 27.51 -21.36 -8.79
C TYR A 140 28.69 -21.83 -7.94
N ARG A 141 29.81 -22.15 -8.61
CA ARG A 141 31.05 -22.70 -8.00
C ARG A 141 31.83 -21.72 -7.11
N SER A 142 31.42 -20.45 -7.03
CA SER A 142 32.09 -19.43 -6.20
C SER A 142 31.68 -19.46 -4.73
N LEU A 143 30.68 -20.27 -4.37
CA LEU A 143 30.17 -20.37 -2.99
C LEU A 143 30.92 -21.46 -2.23
N SER A 144 31.19 -21.22 -0.94
CA SER A 144 31.74 -22.27 -0.06
C SER A 144 30.72 -23.39 0.18
N ASP A 145 31.20 -24.63 0.37
CA ASP A 145 30.35 -25.79 0.67
C ASP A 145 29.43 -25.56 1.88
N SER A 146 29.93 -24.83 2.88
CA SER A 146 29.14 -24.46 4.07
C SER A 146 27.98 -23.52 3.74
N THR A 147 28.16 -22.60 2.79
CA THR A 147 27.15 -21.67 2.31
C THR A 147 26.10 -22.40 1.47
N VAL A 148 26.55 -23.27 0.57
CA VAL A 148 25.67 -24.10 -0.28
C VAL A 148 24.75 -24.97 0.59
N LEU A 149 25.31 -25.64 1.61
CA LEU A 149 24.53 -26.48 2.52
C LEU A 149 23.47 -25.66 3.30
N LYS A 150 23.82 -24.46 3.78
CA LYS A 150 22.88 -23.56 4.47
C LYS A 150 21.73 -23.14 3.55
N LEU A 151 22.02 -22.78 2.30
CA LEU A 151 21.01 -22.38 1.32
C LEU A 151 20.07 -23.54 0.96
N LYS A 152 20.61 -24.74 0.67
CA LYS A 152 19.80 -25.93 0.39
C LYS A 152 18.86 -26.29 1.55
N ARG A 153 19.34 -26.18 2.79
CA ARG A 153 18.50 -26.38 3.99
C ARG A 153 17.33 -25.38 4.04
N ARG A 154 17.56 -24.11 3.72
CA ARG A 154 16.49 -23.09 3.65
C ARG A 154 15.51 -23.36 2.49
N LEU A 155 15.99 -23.85 1.35
CA LEU A 155 15.10 -24.24 0.25
C LEU A 155 14.22 -25.44 0.60
N ASN A 156 14.74 -26.41 1.34
CA ASN A 156 13.94 -27.54 1.81
C ASN A 156 12.78 -27.10 2.71
N SER A 157 12.94 -25.98 3.42
CA SER A 157 11.87 -25.40 4.24
C SER A 157 10.81 -24.62 3.47
N LEU A 158 10.98 -24.40 2.16
CA LEU A 158 10.11 -23.53 1.36
C LEU A 158 8.66 -24.01 1.31
N ASN A 159 8.41 -25.32 1.32
CA ASN A 159 7.06 -25.88 1.34
C ASN A 159 6.62 -26.38 2.73
N HIS A 160 7.23 -25.90 3.81
CA HIS A 160 6.72 -26.21 5.15
C HIS A 160 5.31 -25.61 5.34
N PRO A 161 4.42 -26.32 6.05
CA PRO A 161 3.10 -25.78 6.34
C PRO A 161 3.20 -24.48 7.13
N VAL A 162 2.60 -23.42 6.61
CA VAL A 162 2.46 -22.14 7.28
C VAL A 162 1.24 -22.23 8.20
N ASN A 163 1.41 -21.82 9.45
CA ASN A 163 0.32 -21.76 10.41
C ASN A 163 -0.38 -20.41 10.28
N LYS A 164 -1.64 -20.42 9.83
CA LYS A 164 -2.45 -19.21 9.61
C LYS A 164 -2.70 -18.38 10.87
N GLN A 165 -2.48 -18.96 12.05
CA GLN A 165 -2.57 -18.29 13.36
C GLN A 165 -1.23 -17.69 13.82
N LYS A 166 -0.10 -18.18 13.29
CA LYS A 166 1.26 -17.74 13.64
C LYS A 166 1.95 -17.13 12.43
N LEU A 167 1.36 -16.04 11.94
CA LEU A 167 1.93 -15.23 10.87
C LEU A 167 3.06 -14.34 11.39
N THR A 168 4.10 -14.16 10.58
CA THR A 168 5.13 -13.13 10.75
C THR A 168 4.50 -11.73 10.65
N ASN A 169 5.24 -10.70 11.07
CA ASN A 169 4.73 -9.32 11.00
C ASN A 169 4.44 -8.89 9.55
N ASN A 170 5.26 -9.32 8.59
CA ASN A 170 5.06 -8.98 7.18
C ASN A 170 3.82 -9.69 6.62
N GLU A 171 3.65 -10.98 6.91
CA GLU A 171 2.46 -11.73 6.50
C GLU A 171 1.17 -11.14 7.09
N LYS A 172 1.19 -10.67 8.36
CA LYS A 172 0.03 -9.98 8.95
C LYS A 172 -0.35 -8.71 8.20
N LEU A 173 0.63 -8.03 7.59
CA LEU A 173 0.42 -6.75 6.92
C LEU A 173 -0.08 -6.92 5.49
N THR A 174 0.34 -8.00 4.82
CA THR A 174 -0.10 -8.34 3.46
C THR A 174 -1.40 -9.16 3.44
N LYS A 175 -1.71 -9.90 4.52
CA LYS A 175 -2.94 -10.70 4.66
C LYS A 175 -4.25 -10.02 4.24
N PRO A 176 -4.58 -8.79 4.68
CA PRO A 176 -5.85 -8.16 4.30
C PRO A 176 -5.96 -7.93 2.79
N PHE A 177 -4.84 -7.75 2.07
CA PHE A 177 -4.85 -7.61 0.62
C PHE A 177 -5.28 -8.93 -0.03
N GLU A 178 -4.67 -10.05 0.39
CA GLU A 178 -5.04 -11.39 -0.08
C GLU A 178 -6.52 -11.69 0.23
N GLN A 179 -6.98 -11.43 1.46
CA GLN A 179 -8.36 -11.69 1.88
C GLN A 179 -9.40 -10.84 1.13
N LEU A 180 -9.00 -9.65 0.67
CA LEU A 180 -9.83 -8.76 -0.13
C LEU A 180 -9.68 -9.02 -1.64
N GLY A 181 -8.83 -9.97 -2.05
CA GLY A 181 -8.57 -10.28 -3.46
C GLY A 181 -7.71 -9.25 -4.19
N ILE A 182 -6.95 -8.43 -3.47
CA ILE A 182 -6.02 -7.44 -4.02
C ILE A 182 -4.68 -8.11 -4.27
N ALA A 183 -4.26 -8.18 -5.53
CA ALA A 183 -2.93 -8.66 -5.89
C ALA A 183 -1.86 -7.65 -5.48
N LEU A 184 -0.81 -8.12 -4.81
CA LEU A 184 0.39 -7.35 -4.48
C LEU A 184 1.55 -7.80 -5.36
N THR A 185 2.33 -6.85 -5.88
CA THR A 185 3.59 -7.15 -6.55
C THR A 185 4.69 -7.42 -5.51
N LEU A 186 5.82 -8.01 -5.93
CA LEU A 186 7.00 -8.11 -5.06
C LEU A 186 7.51 -6.73 -4.63
N HIS A 187 7.31 -5.73 -5.49
CA HIS A 187 7.68 -4.35 -5.22
C HIS A 187 6.77 -3.72 -4.16
N ASP A 188 5.46 -3.95 -4.24
CA ASP A 188 4.51 -3.54 -3.18
C ASP A 188 4.91 -4.14 -1.83
N ILE A 189 5.26 -5.43 -1.81
CA ILE A 189 5.71 -6.11 -0.58
C ILE A 189 6.97 -5.44 -0.04
N ALA A 190 7.95 -5.15 -0.89
CA ALA A 190 9.19 -4.48 -0.46
C ALA A 190 8.93 -3.07 0.11
N ILE A 191 8.05 -2.28 -0.51
CA ILE A 191 7.64 -0.96 -0.01
C ILE A 191 6.90 -1.09 1.33
N ILE A 192 6.00 -2.06 1.43
CA ILE A 192 5.32 -2.40 2.66
C ILE A 192 6.37 -2.76 3.71
N GLU A 193 7.36 -3.62 3.47
CA GLU A 193 8.40 -3.99 4.44
C GLU A 193 9.29 -2.82 4.88
N HIS A 194 9.61 -1.90 3.96
CA HIS A 194 10.39 -0.70 4.24
C HIS A 194 9.74 0.23 5.28
N ARG A 195 8.47 0.00 5.65
CA ARG A 195 7.81 0.73 6.74
C ARG A 195 8.58 0.72 8.05
N ASN A 196 9.29 -0.37 8.37
CA ASN A 196 10.04 -0.47 9.62
C ASN A 196 11.13 0.60 9.67
N ASP A 197 11.81 0.83 8.55
CA ASP A 197 12.84 1.86 8.44
C ASP A 197 12.24 3.26 8.61
N LEU A 198 11.06 3.50 8.03
CA LEU A 198 10.32 4.76 8.15
C LEU A 198 9.85 5.04 9.59
N LEU A 199 9.42 4.00 10.32
CA LEU A 199 8.99 4.12 11.72
C LEU A 199 10.17 4.31 12.68
N HIS A 200 11.34 3.75 12.36
CA HIS A 200 12.54 3.89 13.16
C HIS A 200 13.38 5.12 12.82
N GLY A 201 12.89 6.01 11.95
CA GLY A 201 13.57 7.26 11.62
C GLY A 201 14.79 7.09 10.71
N ASN A 202 14.96 5.93 10.08
CA ASN A 202 15.99 5.67 9.07
C ASN A 202 15.59 6.29 7.72
N ILE A 203 15.18 7.56 7.74
CA ILE A 203 14.71 8.31 6.57
C ILE A 203 15.89 8.70 5.66
N LEU A 204 17.11 8.74 6.22
CA LEU A 204 18.33 9.08 5.50
C LEU A 204 19.02 7.82 4.98
N LEU A 205 18.75 7.45 3.73
CA LEU A 205 19.54 6.49 2.97
C LEU A 205 20.91 7.10 2.62
N THR A 206 21.85 7.11 3.59
CA THR A 206 23.32 7.35 3.50
C THR A 206 23.88 8.61 2.79
N ASN A 207 24.61 9.40 3.59
CA ASN A 207 25.77 10.30 3.34
C ASN A 207 25.83 11.18 2.07
N ASP A 208 25.62 12.48 2.33
CA ASP A 208 26.05 13.73 1.69
C ASP A 208 26.54 13.71 0.23
N THR A 209 25.64 14.10 -0.67
CA THR A 209 25.86 14.99 -1.83
C THR A 209 24.50 15.61 -2.19
N GLU A 210 24.44 16.86 -2.66
CA GLU A 210 23.16 17.53 -2.97
C GLU A 210 22.33 16.79 -4.03
N ASN A 211 23.00 16.17 -5.02
CA ASN A 211 22.33 15.35 -6.04
C ASN A 211 21.60 14.14 -5.42
N LYS A 212 22.16 13.49 -4.38
CA LYS A 212 21.47 12.42 -3.65
C LYS A 212 20.28 12.91 -2.83
N ARG A 213 20.23 14.18 -2.39
CA ARG A 213 19.10 14.72 -1.62
C ARG A 213 17.85 14.89 -2.48
N VAL A 214 18.02 15.29 -3.74
CA VAL A 214 16.91 15.35 -4.72
C VAL A 214 16.37 13.94 -4.96
N ASP A 215 17.25 12.95 -5.16
CA ASP A 215 16.86 11.55 -5.33
C ASP A 215 16.15 10.99 -4.09
N GLN A 216 16.61 11.35 -2.89
CA GLN A 216 15.96 10.96 -1.62
C GLN A 216 14.56 11.55 -1.47
N ASN A 217 14.39 12.85 -1.68
CA ASN A 217 13.07 13.49 -1.59
C ASN A 217 12.08 12.91 -2.60
N LEU A 218 12.56 12.67 -3.83
CA LEU A 218 11.78 12.04 -4.88
C LEU A 218 11.41 10.59 -4.52
N TYR A 219 12.35 9.83 -3.96
CA TYR A 219 12.10 8.48 -3.46
C TYR A 219 11.09 8.46 -2.30
N MET A 220 11.19 9.39 -1.33
CA MET A 220 10.21 9.49 -0.24
C MET A 220 8.82 9.87 -0.76
N THR A 221 8.76 10.70 -1.80
CA THR A 221 7.50 11.00 -2.51
C THR A 221 6.95 9.74 -3.17
N TYR A 222 7.79 8.96 -3.82
CA TYR A 222 7.43 7.69 -4.45
C TYR A 222 6.87 6.68 -3.45
N VAL A 223 7.58 6.47 -2.33
CA VAL A 223 7.15 5.59 -1.25
C VAL A 223 5.80 6.07 -0.69
N SER A 224 5.64 7.37 -0.43
CA SER A 224 4.38 7.95 0.05
C SER A 224 3.24 7.70 -0.94
N ALA A 225 3.48 7.89 -2.24
CA ALA A 225 2.49 7.68 -3.27
C ALA A 225 2.10 6.19 -3.41
N LYS A 226 3.05 5.26 -3.28
CA LYS A 226 2.76 3.82 -3.26
C LYS A 226 1.96 3.42 -2.03
N LEU A 227 2.39 3.84 -0.85
CA LEU A 227 1.66 3.57 0.39
C LEU A 227 0.23 4.14 0.34
N PHE A 228 0.05 5.35 -0.18
CA PHE A 228 -1.29 5.92 -0.38
C PHE A 228 -2.14 5.07 -1.32
N THR A 229 -1.56 4.62 -2.44
CA THR A 229 -2.25 3.76 -3.41
C THR A 229 -2.70 2.47 -2.72
N LEU A 230 -1.83 1.80 -1.98
CA LEU A 230 -2.13 0.57 -1.23
C LEU A 230 -3.21 0.78 -0.15
N ILE A 231 -3.12 1.85 0.63
CA ILE A 231 -4.14 2.25 1.61
C ILE A 231 -5.50 2.45 0.92
N SER A 232 -5.49 3.12 -0.24
CA SER A 232 -6.70 3.38 -1.01
C SER A 232 -7.33 2.09 -1.52
N LYS A 233 -6.53 1.13 -2.01
CA LYS A 233 -7.01 -0.18 -2.42
C LYS A 233 -7.71 -0.90 -1.27
N LEU A 234 -7.09 -0.93 -0.07
CA LEU A 234 -7.70 -1.54 1.12
C LEU A 234 -9.04 -0.90 1.48
N ILE A 235 -9.08 0.44 1.59
CA ILE A 235 -10.29 1.18 1.95
C ILE A 235 -11.40 0.91 0.93
N LEU A 236 -11.12 1.08 -0.36
CA LEU A 236 -12.11 0.94 -1.43
C LEU A 236 -12.63 -0.50 -1.54
N LYS A 237 -11.74 -1.50 -1.56
CA LYS A 237 -12.15 -2.90 -1.66
C LYS A 237 -12.96 -3.32 -0.42
N SER A 238 -12.60 -2.81 0.76
CA SER A 238 -13.31 -3.11 2.01
C SER A 238 -14.75 -2.54 2.08
N VAL A 239 -15.13 -1.61 1.20
CA VAL A 239 -16.52 -1.13 1.06
C VAL A 239 -17.23 -1.73 -0.17
N GLY A 240 -16.57 -2.66 -0.86
CA GLY A 240 -17.10 -3.36 -2.03
C GLY A 240 -16.96 -2.57 -3.33
N TYR A 241 -15.96 -1.70 -3.44
CA TYR A 241 -15.56 -1.13 -4.73
C TYR A 241 -14.77 -2.17 -5.55
N ASP A 242 -15.16 -2.33 -6.81
CA ASP A 242 -14.49 -3.16 -7.82
C ASP A 242 -14.39 -2.31 -9.09
N GLY A 243 -13.18 -1.88 -9.41
CA GLY A 243 -12.91 -0.86 -10.40
C GLY A 243 -11.45 -0.46 -10.37
N TYR A 244 -11.11 0.68 -10.98
CA TYR A 244 -9.73 1.14 -11.07
C TYR A 244 -9.38 2.11 -9.94
N VAL A 245 -8.15 1.97 -9.43
CA VAL A 245 -7.50 2.90 -8.50
C VAL A 245 -6.33 3.54 -9.23
N TYR A 246 -6.20 4.86 -9.09
CA TYR A 246 -5.08 5.58 -9.68
C TYR A 246 -3.80 5.32 -8.87
N ASN A 247 -2.80 4.78 -9.56
CA ASN A 247 -1.47 4.54 -9.02
C ASN A 247 -0.69 5.84 -8.95
N GLN A 248 -0.73 6.48 -7.78
CA GLN A 248 -0.11 7.79 -7.55
C GLN A 248 1.41 7.78 -7.78
N ALA A 249 2.05 6.62 -7.71
CA ALA A 249 3.50 6.53 -7.82
C ALA A 249 3.97 6.23 -9.23
N LYS A 250 3.10 5.80 -10.15
CA LYS A 250 3.51 5.40 -11.50
C LYS A 250 4.23 6.52 -12.24
N TYR A 251 3.76 7.76 -12.09
CA TYR A 251 4.41 8.90 -12.74
C TYR A 251 5.81 9.20 -12.18
N LEU A 252 6.11 8.80 -10.95
CA LEU A 252 7.40 9.05 -10.28
C LEU A 252 8.47 8.04 -10.71
N GLU A 253 8.07 6.89 -11.25
CA GLU A 253 8.98 5.85 -11.75
C GLU A 253 9.92 6.37 -12.84
N LYS A 254 9.38 7.16 -13.79
CA LYS A 254 10.16 7.80 -14.86
C LYS A 254 11.24 8.75 -14.34
N HIS A 255 11.02 9.33 -13.16
CA HIS A 255 11.97 10.27 -12.55
C HIS A 255 13.02 9.56 -11.69
N LEU A 256 12.73 8.35 -11.21
CA LEU A 256 13.62 7.55 -10.36
C LEU A 256 14.35 6.43 -11.12
N ASN A 257 14.09 6.27 -12.42
CA ASN A 257 14.54 5.13 -13.21
C ASN A 257 14.18 3.78 -12.55
N ILE A 258 12.99 3.71 -11.95
CA ILE A 258 12.45 2.47 -11.39
C ILE A 258 11.56 1.84 -12.45
N GLU A 259 11.91 0.65 -12.93
CA GLU A 259 11.08 -0.09 -13.89
C GLU A 259 10.19 -1.08 -13.14
N THR A 260 8.88 -0.82 -13.14
CA THR A 260 7.86 -1.76 -12.64
C THR A 260 6.90 -2.13 -13.75
N GLY A 261 6.31 -3.33 -13.66
CA GLY A 261 5.20 -3.76 -14.50
C GLY A 261 3.84 -3.21 -14.07
N GLU A 262 3.81 -2.20 -13.20
CA GLU A 262 2.57 -1.63 -12.66
C GLU A 262 2.00 -0.58 -13.61
N GLU A 263 0.68 -0.46 -13.65
CA GLU A 263 -0.02 0.46 -14.55
C GLU A 263 -0.36 1.79 -13.84
N TYR A 264 -0.75 2.81 -14.61
CA TYR A 264 -1.28 4.06 -14.05
C TYR A 264 -2.62 3.86 -13.36
N PHE A 265 -3.43 2.91 -13.84
CA PHE A 265 -4.73 2.56 -13.28
C PHE A 265 -4.77 1.07 -13.00
N GLU A 266 -4.90 0.71 -11.74
CA GLU A 266 -4.86 -0.68 -11.30
C GLU A 266 -6.25 -1.13 -10.88
N ARG A 267 -6.72 -2.23 -11.47
CA ARG A 267 -8.00 -2.81 -11.12
C ARG A 267 -7.89 -3.54 -9.79
N ILE A 268 -8.88 -3.36 -8.92
CA ILE A 268 -8.95 -4.00 -7.60
C ILE A 268 -10.18 -4.84 -7.39
#